data_AF-A0A351LG44-F1
#
_entry.id   AF-A0A351LG44-F1
#
_cell.length_a   1.000
_cell.length_b   1.000
_cell.length_c   1.000
_cell.angle_alpha   90.00
_cell.angle_beta   90.00
_cell.angle_gamma   90.00
#
_symmetry.space_group_name_H-M   'P 1'
#
loop_
_entity.id
_entity.type
_entity.pdbx_description
1 polymer ?
#
loop_
_entity_poly.entity_id
_entity_poly.type
_entity_poly.pdbx_seq_one_letter_code
_entity_poly.pdbx_strand_id
1 'polypeptide(L)'
;HAIAEEQVVYPKVRGFYGDDNTQELYDEQAEMKQMLDEIKSMSPSAPEFKDKVKQLMDVVGDHIRQEESTMFAAIGNNLSAEEREQLSTEFKAAKSKIQDEMAAAMK
;
A
#
# COMPACT_ATOMS: atom_id res chain seq x y z
N HIS A 1 0.81 -3.07 5.08
CA HIS A 1 1.13 -1.67 4.74
C HIS A 1 -0.06 -1.13 3.97
N ALA A 2 -0.24 -1.58 2.73
CA ALA A 2 -1.45 -1.45 1.90
C ALA A 2 -2.76 -1.31 2.68
N ILE A 3 -3.16 -2.34 3.45
CA ILE A 3 -4.43 -2.31 4.22
C ILE A 3 -4.56 -1.09 5.14
N ALA A 4 -3.47 -0.60 5.74
CA ALA A 4 -3.52 0.60 6.58
C ALA A 4 -3.63 1.89 5.75
N GLU A 5 -3.06 1.93 4.55
CA GLU A 5 -3.21 3.04 3.59
C GLU A 5 -4.64 3.11 3.08
N GLU A 6 -5.17 1.96 2.64
CA GLU A 6 -6.56 1.77 2.22
C GLU A 6 -7.57 2.20 3.28
N GLN A 7 -7.30 1.94 4.57
CA GLN A 7 -8.22 2.27 5.66
C GLN A 7 -8.12 3.72 6.15
N VAL A 8 -6.93 4.34 6.07
CA VAL A 8 -6.66 5.61 6.75
C VAL A 8 -6.25 6.70 5.77
N VAL A 9 -5.27 6.43 4.91
CA VAL A 9 -4.66 7.43 4.05
C VAL A 9 -5.55 7.75 2.85
N TYR A 10 -5.96 6.72 2.10
CA TYR A 10 -6.72 6.90 0.86
C TYR A 10 -8.06 7.65 1.07
N PRO A 11 -8.86 7.35 2.11
CA PRO A 11 -10.06 8.14 2.40
C PRO A 11 -9.77 9.62 2.72
N LYS A 12 -8.68 9.90 3.44
CA LYS A 12 -8.30 11.28 3.81
C LYS A 12 -7.81 12.08 2.62
N VAL A 13 -7.07 11.47 1.68
CA VAL A 13 -6.51 12.18 0.53
C VAL A 13 -7.47 12.31 -0.64
N ARG A 14 -8.47 11.43 -0.76
CA ARG A 14 -9.35 11.31 -1.93
C ARG A 14 -9.92 12.64 -2.44
N GLY A 15 -10.36 13.50 -1.52
CA GLY A 15 -10.98 14.79 -1.86
C GLY A 15 -10.02 15.83 -2.48
N PHE A 16 -8.71 15.69 -2.31
CA PHE A 16 -7.71 16.64 -2.87
C PHE A 16 -6.67 15.98 -3.78
N TYR A 17 -6.43 14.68 -3.64
CA TYR A 17 -5.55 13.92 -4.52
C TYR A 17 -6.27 13.42 -5.78
N GLY A 18 -7.61 13.29 -5.71
CA GLY A 18 -8.47 12.95 -6.84
C GLY A 18 -9.01 11.52 -6.76
N ASP A 19 -10.25 11.32 -7.21
CA ASP A 19 -10.92 10.02 -7.17
C ASP A 19 -10.21 8.97 -8.02
N ASP A 20 -9.87 9.31 -9.26
CA ASP A 20 -9.21 8.38 -10.20
C ASP A 20 -7.80 8.01 -9.71
N ASN A 21 -7.01 9.00 -9.28
CA ASN A 21 -5.66 8.76 -8.74
C ASN A 21 -5.70 7.89 -7.48
N THR A 22 -6.69 8.10 -6.61
CA THR A 22 -6.84 7.29 -5.40
C THR A 22 -7.33 5.89 -5.75
N GLN A 23 -8.21 5.75 -6.74
CA GLN A 23 -8.71 4.45 -7.20
C GLN A 23 -7.59 3.61 -7.85
N GLU A 24 -6.72 4.24 -8.63
CA GLU A 24 -5.54 3.59 -9.22
C GLU A 24 -4.67 2.94 -8.13
N LEU A 25 -4.39 3.64 -7.02
CA LEU A 25 -3.61 3.07 -5.91
C LEU A 25 -4.28 1.83 -5.28
N TYR A 26 -5.61 1.82 -5.14
CA TYR A 26 -6.33 0.63 -4.68
C TYR A 26 -6.18 -0.54 -5.67
N ASP A 27 -6.33 -0.26 -6.96
CA ASP A 27 -6.31 -1.27 -8.01
C ASP A 27 -4.89 -1.89 -8.13
N GLU A 28 -3.84 -1.08 -8.06
CA GLU A 28 -2.45 -1.53 -8.02
C GLU A 28 -2.16 -2.42 -6.80
N GLN A 29 -2.62 -2.03 -5.61
CA GLN A 29 -2.44 -2.84 -4.40
C GLN A 29 -3.18 -4.18 -4.49
N ALA A 30 -4.37 -4.21 -5.12
CA ALA A 30 -5.10 -5.44 -5.40
C ALA A 30 -4.35 -6.34 -6.40
N GLU A 31 -3.78 -5.78 -7.47
CA GLU A 31 -2.95 -6.52 -8.43
C GLU A 31 -1.71 -7.12 -7.76
N MET A 32 -0.95 -6.32 -7.00
CA MET A 32 0.23 -6.78 -6.27
C MET A 32 -0.09 -7.92 -5.31
N LYS A 33 -1.27 -7.88 -4.67
CA LYS A 33 -1.75 -8.98 -3.82
C LYS A 33 -1.97 -10.26 -4.60
N GLN A 34 -2.57 -10.20 -5.79
CA GLN A 34 -2.76 -11.36 -6.67
C GLN A 34 -1.42 -11.94 -7.12
N MET A 35 -0.47 -11.10 -7.52
CA MET A 35 0.89 -11.53 -7.89
C MET A 35 1.59 -12.22 -6.71
N LEU A 36 1.47 -11.68 -5.50
CA LEU A 36 2.05 -12.29 -4.30
C LEU A 36 1.43 -13.65 -3.99
N ASP A 37 0.11 -13.79 -4.11
CA ASP A 37 -0.58 -15.06 -3.89
C ASP A 37 -0.22 -16.10 -4.96
N GLU A 38 -0.03 -15.69 -6.23
CA GLU A 38 0.55 -16.55 -7.27
C GLU A 38 1.93 -17.06 -6.83
N ILE A 39 2.85 -16.16 -6.47
CA ILE A 39 4.22 -16.51 -6.04
C ILE A 39 4.21 -17.45 -4.82
N LYS A 40 3.34 -17.21 -3.83
CA LYS A 40 3.21 -18.06 -2.64
C LYS A 40 2.75 -19.48 -2.95
N SER A 41 2.03 -19.68 -4.05
CA SER A 41 1.58 -20.99 -4.50
C SER A 41 2.64 -21.76 -5.31
N MET A 42 3.71 -21.08 -5.73
CA MET A 42 4.75 -21.65 -6.57
C MET A 42 5.84 -22.35 -5.74
N SER A 43 6.47 -23.37 -6.35
CA SER A 43 7.71 -23.92 -5.80
C SER A 43 8.84 -22.91 -5.95
N PRO A 44 9.66 -22.66 -4.91
CA PRO A 44 10.88 -21.85 -5.04
C PRO A 44 11.90 -22.41 -6.04
N SER A 45 11.79 -23.70 -6.41
CA SER A 45 12.62 -24.33 -7.44
C SER A 45 12.05 -24.23 -8.86
N ALA A 46 10.85 -23.68 -9.04
CA ALA A 46 10.26 -23.48 -10.36
C ALA A 46 11.11 -22.48 -11.16
N PRO A 47 11.38 -22.75 -12.45
CA PRO A 47 12.21 -21.87 -13.29
C PRO A 47 11.75 -20.40 -13.29
N GLU A 48 10.44 -20.18 -13.30
CA GLU A 48 9.80 -18.86 -13.37
C GLU A 48 9.72 -18.12 -12.02
N PHE A 49 10.02 -18.78 -10.88
CA PHE A 49 9.81 -18.20 -9.55
C PHE A 49 10.56 -16.87 -9.36
N LYS A 50 11.83 -16.83 -9.77
CA LYS A 50 12.66 -15.62 -9.65
C LYS A 50 12.14 -14.48 -10.52
N ASP A 51 11.67 -14.79 -11.71
CA ASP A 51 11.15 -13.77 -12.64
C ASP A 51 9.86 -13.17 -12.11
N LYS A 52 8.96 -13.99 -11.55
CA LYS A 52 7.73 -13.52 -10.89
C LYS A 52 8.00 -12.65 -9.68
N VAL A 53 8.96 -13.05 -8.82
CA VAL A 53 9.41 -12.21 -7.70
C VAL A 53 9.95 -10.87 -8.19
N LYS A 54 10.77 -10.87 -9.25
CA LYS A 54 11.29 -9.63 -9.83
C LYS A 54 10.17 -8.74 -10.38
N GLN A 55 9.19 -9.29 -11.08
CA GLN A 55 8.04 -8.54 -11.57
C GLN A 55 7.26 -7.88 -10.43
N LEU A 56 6.96 -8.63 -9.35
CA LEU A 56 6.31 -8.05 -8.17
C LEU A 56 7.17 -6.93 -7.54
N MET A 57 8.49 -7.12 -7.43
CA MET A 57 9.39 -6.08 -6.92
C MET A 57 9.38 -4.82 -7.77
N ASP A 58 9.36 -4.96 -9.10
CA ASP A 58 9.36 -3.84 -10.03
C ASP A 58 8.04 -3.04 -9.87
N VAL A 59 6.87 -3.70 -9.85
CA VAL A 59 5.55 -3.06 -9.65
C VAL A 59 5.43 -2.39 -8.27
N VAL A 60 5.86 -3.07 -7.20
CA VAL A 60 5.90 -2.48 -5.85
C VAL A 60 6.78 -1.23 -5.84
N GLY A 61 7.90 -1.27 -6.54
CA GLY A 61 8.81 -0.13 -6.65
C GLY A 61 8.19 1.05 -7.39
N ASP A 62 7.43 0.80 -8.46
CA ASP A 62 6.68 1.84 -9.18
C ASP A 62 5.60 2.48 -8.30
N HIS A 63 4.80 1.65 -7.61
CA HIS A 63 3.77 2.12 -6.69
C HIS A 63 4.34 3.03 -5.58
N ILE A 64 5.42 2.62 -4.92
CA ILE A 64 6.09 3.44 -3.89
C ILE A 64 6.54 4.78 -4.48
N ARG A 65 7.13 4.77 -5.69
CA ARG A 65 7.56 6.02 -6.35
C ARG A 65 6.38 6.93 -6.66
N GLN A 66 5.25 6.38 -7.09
CA GLN A 66 4.03 7.16 -7.32
C GLN A 66 3.54 7.79 -6.02
N GLU A 67 3.36 7.01 -4.95
CA GLU A 67 2.91 7.51 -3.66
C GLU A 67 3.81 8.63 -3.13
N GLU A 68 5.13 8.45 -3.15
CA GLU A 68 6.09 9.44 -2.68
C GLU A 68 6.10 10.72 -3.51
N SER A 69 6.07 10.60 -4.84
CA SER A 69 6.22 11.74 -5.74
C SER A 69 4.92 12.52 -5.96
N THR A 70 3.77 11.90 -5.73
CA THR A 70 2.46 12.50 -6.05
C THR A 70 1.54 12.59 -4.83
N MET A 71 1.15 11.46 -4.22
CA MET A 71 0.22 11.44 -3.10
C MET A 71 0.81 12.15 -1.87
N PHE A 72 2.06 11.87 -1.50
CA PHE A 72 2.71 12.52 -0.35
C PHE A 72 2.98 14.00 -0.60
N ALA A 73 3.30 14.38 -1.85
CA ALA A 73 3.38 15.78 -2.24
C ALA A 73 2.01 16.47 -2.09
N ALA A 74 0.92 15.83 -2.49
CA ALA A 74 -0.44 16.34 -2.31
C ALA A 74 -0.80 16.48 -0.83
N ILE A 75 -0.44 15.52 0.03
CA ILE A 75 -0.59 15.63 1.49
C ILE A 75 0.15 16.86 2.01
N GLY A 76 1.41 17.05 1.60
CA GLY A 76 2.22 18.20 2.02
C GLY A 76 1.66 19.56 1.59
N ASN A 77 0.97 19.61 0.45
CA ASN A 77 0.37 20.84 -0.10
C ASN A 77 -1.01 21.15 0.48
N ASN A 78 -1.75 20.15 0.99
CA ASN A 78 -3.15 20.32 1.37
C ASN A 78 -3.42 20.16 2.88
N LEU A 79 -2.53 19.55 3.65
CA LEU A 79 -2.71 19.34 5.08
C LEU A 79 -1.75 20.18 5.93
N SER A 80 -2.24 20.66 7.09
CA SER A 80 -1.39 21.36 8.07
C SER A 80 -0.33 20.42 8.67
N ALA A 81 0.61 20.97 9.47
CA ALA A 81 1.55 20.12 10.21
C ALA A 81 0.83 19.23 11.23
N GLU A 82 -0.17 19.79 11.93
CA GLU A 82 -0.98 19.08 12.91
C GLU A 82 -1.83 17.97 12.26
N GLU A 83 -2.45 18.25 11.11
CA GLU A 83 -3.23 17.24 10.37
C GLU A 83 -2.34 16.09 9.86
N ARG A 84 -1.11 16.39 9.41
CA ARG A 84 -0.15 15.36 8.99
C ARG A 84 0.33 14.50 10.15
N GLU A 85 0.56 15.10 11.32
CA GLU A 85 0.93 14.35 12.52
C GLU A 85 -0.22 13.45 13.01
N GLN A 86 -1.45 13.96 12.94
CA GLN A 86 -2.64 13.17 13.23
C GLN A 86 -2.76 11.98 12.26
N LEU A 87 -2.66 12.22 10.95
CA LEU A 87 -2.74 11.17 9.93
C LEU A 87 -1.64 10.10 10.13
N SER A 88 -0.42 10.53 10.45
CA SER A 88 0.71 9.64 10.78
C SER A 88 0.42 8.76 12.01
N THR A 89 -0.18 9.35 13.05
CA THR A 89 -0.56 8.62 14.28
C THR A 89 -1.66 7.59 14.00
N GLU A 90 -2.71 7.98 13.29
CA GLU A 90 -3.81 7.11 12.90
C GLU A 90 -3.33 5.94 12.03
N PHE A 91 -2.47 6.23 11.04
CA PHE A 91 -1.87 5.22 10.18
C PHE A 91 -1.04 4.19 10.97
N LYS A 92 -0.19 4.65 11.89
CA LYS A 92 0.63 3.75 12.74
C LYS A 92 -0.25 2.87 13.63
N ALA A 93 -1.30 3.45 14.23
CA ALA A 93 -2.23 2.70 15.06
C ALA A 93 -2.98 1.63 14.27
N ALA A 94 -3.52 1.97 13.10
CA ALA A 94 -4.19 1.03 12.21
C ALA A 94 -3.25 -0.09 11.76
N LYS A 95 -2.03 0.26 11.32
CA LYS A 95 -1.02 -0.72 10.90
C LYS A 95 -0.66 -1.70 12.02
N SER A 96 -0.44 -1.22 13.24
CA SER A 96 -0.15 -2.07 14.40
C SER A 96 -1.30 -3.04 14.67
N LYS A 97 -2.54 -2.53 14.73
CA LYS A 97 -3.73 -3.35 14.95
C LYS A 97 -3.87 -4.44 13.89
N ILE A 98 -3.73 -4.10 12.61
CA ILE A 98 -3.81 -5.04 11.50
C ILE A 98 -2.72 -6.11 11.61
N GLN A 99 -1.49 -5.75 12.02
CA GLN A 99 -0.41 -6.72 12.23
C GLN A 99 -0.73 -7.70 13.37
N ASP A 100 -1.28 -7.22 14.48
CA ASP A 100 -1.68 -8.05 15.61
C ASP A 100 -2.81 -9.03 15.21
N GLU A 101 -3.81 -8.54 14.46
CA GLU A 101 -4.92 -9.35 13.94
C GLU A 101 -4.43 -10.43 12.96
N MET A 102 -3.55 -10.09 12.02
CA MET A 102 -2.95 -11.07 11.10
C MET A 102 -2.14 -12.12 11.86
N ALA A 103 -1.33 -11.71 12.85
CA ALA A 103 -0.54 -12.63 13.66
C ALA A 103 -1.42 -13.58 14.49
N ALA A 104 -2.58 -13.11 14.98
CA ALA A 104 -3.55 -13.95 15.67
C ALA A 104 -4.24 -14.94 14.72
N ALA A 105 -4.54 -14.54 13.48
CA ALA A 105 -5.18 -15.41 12.49
C ALA A 105 -4.25 -16.50 11.91
N MET A 106 -2.93 -16.34 12.04
CA MET A 106 -1.93 -17.32 11.61
C MET A 106 -1.55 -18.33 12.70
N LYS A 107 -2.09 -18.21 13.92
CA LYS A 107 -1.95 -19.16 15.02
C LYS A 107 -3.05 -20.21 14.98
#